data_AF-A0A227P7Z7-F1
#
_entry.id   AF-A0A227P7Z7-F1
#
_cell.length_a   1.000
_cell.length_b   1.000
_cell.length_c   1.000
_cell.angle_alpha   90.00
_cell.angle_beta   90.00
_cell.angle_gamma   90.00
#
_symmetry.space_group_name_H-M   'P 1'
#
loop_
_entity.id
_entity.type
_entity.pdbx_description
1 polymer ?
#
loop_
_entity_poly.entity_id
_entity_poly.type
_entity_poly.pdbx_seq_one_letter_code
_entity_poly.pdbx_strand_id
1 'polypeptide(L)'
;MKIEGNYDLKKKDLSILIDNKNKCKSLKIKPLENFYDVCIFNSITSLDLDVTIDGYLNSKHEWQKKFYIRSISLILNEHLDKIHALMSSHFYNFILSSQIFNSIKDEILSYRTTYKELNRKKQSLSKIRNELIAHRSKDAEQFIESLDNINVDDLFNLAIETQTLLNQFTQLTDKILEQIIINFDQFYKEMKSK
;
A
#
# COMPACT_ATOMS: atom_id res chain seq x y z
N MET A 1 -19.87 -13.35 15.04
CA MET A 1 -19.56 -13.53 13.60
C MET A 1 -18.09 -13.22 13.44
N LYS A 2 -17.25 -14.17 13.00
CA LYS A 2 -15.82 -13.94 12.78
C LYS A 2 -15.70 -13.28 11.40
N ILE A 3 -15.11 -12.08 11.36
CA ILE A 3 -14.77 -11.42 10.10
C ILE A 3 -13.39 -11.95 9.71
N GLU A 4 -13.27 -12.49 8.50
CA GLU A 4 -12.02 -13.09 8.02
C GLU A 4 -11.89 -12.80 6.52
N GLY A 5 -10.83 -12.09 6.16
CA GLY A 5 -10.45 -11.86 4.77
C GLY A 5 -10.02 -13.15 4.07
N ASN A 6 -10.12 -13.15 2.73
CA ASN A 6 -9.62 -14.25 1.91
C ASN A 6 -8.12 -14.11 1.66
N TYR A 7 -7.31 -14.41 2.68
CA TYR A 7 -5.86 -14.24 2.63
C TYR A 7 -5.19 -15.12 1.58
N ASP A 8 -5.70 -16.34 1.36
CA ASP A 8 -5.14 -17.27 0.38
C ASP A 8 -5.30 -16.76 -1.05
N LEU A 9 -6.43 -16.13 -1.37
CA LEU A 9 -6.64 -15.48 -2.66
C LEU A 9 -5.63 -14.34 -2.87
N LYS A 10 -5.49 -13.44 -1.89
CA LYS A 10 -4.52 -12.33 -1.98
C LYS A 10 -3.07 -12.83 -2.10
N LYS A 11 -2.73 -13.93 -1.42
CA LYS A 11 -1.41 -14.57 -1.54
C LYS A 11 -1.17 -15.16 -2.94
N LYS A 12 -2.21 -15.74 -3.55
CA LYS A 12 -2.16 -16.20 -4.93
C LYS A 12 -1.96 -15.03 -5.90
N ASP A 13 -2.69 -13.94 -5.72
CA ASP A 13 -2.55 -12.74 -6.55
C ASP A 13 -1.13 -12.14 -6.45
N LEU A 14 -0.56 -12.08 -5.24
CA LEU A 14 0.84 -11.71 -5.03
C LEU A 14 1.82 -12.59 -5.81
N SER A 15 1.58 -13.90 -5.85
CA SER A 15 2.42 -14.84 -6.58
C SER A 15 2.36 -14.56 -8.09
N ILE A 16 1.18 -14.26 -8.63
CA ILE A 16 0.98 -13.87 -10.03
C ILE A 16 1.74 -12.57 -10.36
N LEU A 17 1.69 -11.57 -9.48
CA LEU A 17 2.42 -10.31 -9.66
C LEU A 17 3.94 -10.54 -9.70
N ILE A 18 4.47 -11.39 -8.82
CA ILE A 18 5.89 -11.76 -8.81
C ILE A 18 6.30 -12.47 -10.10
N ASP A 19 5.49 -13.41 -10.58
CA ASP A 19 5.76 -14.12 -11.83
C ASP A 19 5.76 -13.16 -13.03
N ASN A 20 4.81 -12.23 -13.08
CA ASN A 20 4.76 -11.23 -14.14
C ASN A 20 5.93 -10.24 -14.08
N LYS A 21 6.37 -9.83 -12.88
CA LYS A 21 7.61 -9.07 -12.70
C LYS A 21 8.81 -9.82 -13.26
N ASN A 22 8.93 -11.12 -12.96
CA ASN A 22 10.03 -11.95 -13.44
C ASN A 22 10.04 -12.08 -14.98
N LYS A 23 8.87 -12.17 -15.61
CA LYS A 23 8.74 -12.10 -17.08
C LYS A 23 9.18 -10.74 -17.64
N CYS A 24 8.80 -9.64 -16.99
CA CYS A 24 9.23 -8.31 -17.43
C CYS A 24 10.75 -8.13 -17.34
N LYS A 25 11.35 -8.69 -16.27
CA LYS A 25 12.80 -8.71 -16.07
C LYS A 25 13.51 -9.50 -17.17
N SER A 26 13.00 -10.68 -17.57
CA SER A 26 13.59 -11.45 -18.67
C SER A 26 13.47 -10.74 -20.02
N LEU A 27 12.38 -9.99 -20.23
CA LEU A 27 12.17 -9.14 -21.41
C LEU A 27 12.94 -7.81 -21.37
N LYS A 28 13.61 -7.49 -20.25
CA LYS A 28 14.33 -6.24 -19.99
C LYS A 28 13.46 -4.98 -20.09
N ILE A 29 12.19 -5.07 -19.67
CA ILE A 29 11.26 -3.93 -19.65
C ILE A 29 11.29 -3.29 -18.26
N LYS A 30 12.32 -2.47 -17.99
CA LYS A 30 12.57 -1.91 -16.65
C LYS A 30 11.41 -1.06 -16.09
N PRO A 31 10.73 -0.21 -16.88
CA PRO A 31 9.61 0.57 -16.36
C PRO A 31 8.45 -0.32 -15.86
N LEU A 32 8.18 -1.43 -16.56
CA LEU A 32 7.14 -2.38 -16.18
C LEU A 32 7.55 -3.24 -14.97
N GLU A 33 8.84 -3.58 -14.85
CA GLU A 33 9.36 -4.20 -13.61
C GLU A 33 9.13 -3.30 -12.39
N ASN A 34 9.47 -2.00 -12.50
CA ASN A 34 9.26 -1.04 -11.43
C ASN A 34 7.77 -0.83 -11.11
N PHE A 35 6.90 -0.88 -12.13
CA PHE A 35 5.45 -0.85 -11.94
C PHE A 35 4.98 -2.04 -11.09
N TYR A 36 5.45 -3.26 -11.40
CA TYR A 36 5.11 -4.44 -10.59
C TYR A 36 5.66 -4.37 -9.16
N ASP A 37 6.81 -3.73 -8.94
CA ASP A 37 7.31 -3.49 -7.58
C ASP A 37 6.34 -2.66 -6.73
N VAL A 38 5.73 -1.62 -7.32
CA VAL A 38 4.69 -0.82 -6.64
C VAL A 38 3.46 -1.67 -6.36
N CYS A 39 3.02 -2.48 -7.33
CA CYS A 39 1.86 -3.36 -7.18
C CYS A 39 2.07 -4.36 -6.03
N ILE A 40 3.20 -5.06 -6.03
CA ILE A 40 3.55 -6.05 -5.00
C ILE A 40 3.60 -5.38 -3.63
N PHE A 41 4.24 -4.22 -3.51
CA PHE A 41 4.35 -3.49 -2.25
C PHE A 41 2.97 -3.09 -1.69
N ASN A 42 2.07 -2.60 -2.55
CA ASN A 42 0.70 -2.24 -2.16
C ASN A 42 -0.13 -3.48 -1.79
N SER A 43 0.00 -4.58 -2.53
CA SER A 43 -0.69 -5.83 -2.24
C SER A 43 -0.24 -6.46 -0.92
N ILE A 44 1.07 -6.41 -0.58
CA ILE A 44 1.57 -6.85 0.73
C ILE A 44 0.99 -5.98 1.84
N THR A 45 1.06 -4.66 1.69
CA THR A 45 0.48 -3.72 2.68
C THR A 45 -1.00 -4.01 2.90
N SER A 46 -1.75 -4.25 1.82
CA SER A 46 -3.18 -4.55 1.87
C SER A 46 -3.50 -5.85 2.61
N LEU A 47 -2.65 -6.88 2.45
CA LEU A 47 -2.78 -8.14 3.16
C LEU A 47 -2.45 -7.98 4.66
N ASP A 48 -1.38 -7.25 4.99
CA ASP A 48 -0.99 -6.97 6.37
C ASP A 48 -2.08 -6.16 7.10
N LEU A 49 -2.70 -5.19 6.41
CA LEU A 49 -3.83 -4.44 6.94
C LEU A 49 -5.06 -5.32 7.16
N ASP A 50 -5.43 -6.20 6.22
CA ASP A 50 -6.57 -7.11 6.44
C ASP A 50 -6.36 -7.99 7.67
N VAL A 51 -5.18 -8.61 7.79
CA VAL A 51 -4.85 -9.48 8.95
C VAL A 51 -4.93 -8.71 10.26
N THR A 52 -4.40 -7.48 10.30
CA THR A 52 -4.39 -6.68 11.54
C THR A 52 -5.75 -6.07 11.86
N ILE A 53 -6.54 -5.66 10.85
CA ILE A 53 -7.93 -5.21 11.00
C ILE A 53 -8.81 -6.35 11.50
N ASP A 54 -8.73 -7.53 10.91
CA ASP A 54 -9.49 -8.70 11.34
C ASP A 54 -9.09 -9.10 12.78
N GLY A 55 -7.79 -9.06 13.08
CA GLY A 55 -7.29 -9.26 14.44
C GLY A 55 -7.90 -8.27 15.44
N TYR A 56 -7.92 -6.99 15.09
CA TYR A 56 -8.52 -5.93 15.91
C TYR A 56 -10.03 -6.17 16.14
N LEU A 57 -10.79 -6.42 15.07
CA LEU A 57 -12.25 -6.60 15.13
C LEU A 57 -12.66 -7.86 15.92
N ASN A 58 -11.84 -8.92 15.86
CA ASN A 58 -12.10 -10.17 16.57
C ASN A 58 -11.48 -10.22 17.98
N SER A 59 -10.80 -9.15 18.41
CA SER A 59 -10.16 -9.09 19.74
C SER A 59 -11.19 -9.00 20.87
N LYS A 60 -10.99 -9.81 21.91
CA LYS A 60 -11.87 -9.82 23.10
C LYS A 60 -11.32 -8.98 24.24
N HIS A 61 -10.00 -8.78 24.28
CA HIS A 61 -9.32 -8.05 25.33
C HIS A 61 -8.75 -6.74 24.82
N GLU A 62 -8.80 -5.70 25.65
CA GLU A 62 -8.26 -4.38 25.32
C GLU A 62 -6.76 -4.43 24.98
N TRP A 63 -5.99 -5.29 25.63
CA TRP A 63 -4.57 -5.46 25.30
C TRP A 63 -4.35 -5.99 23.88
N GLN A 64 -5.22 -6.90 23.40
CA GLN A 64 -5.16 -7.40 22.03
C GLN A 64 -5.50 -6.29 21.04
N LYS A 65 -6.56 -5.50 21.30
CA LYS A 65 -6.90 -4.34 20.48
C LYS A 65 -5.73 -3.36 20.38
N LYS A 66 -5.11 -3.02 21.51
CA LYS A 66 -3.93 -2.14 21.58
C LYS A 66 -2.72 -2.72 20.83
N PHE A 67 -2.53 -4.03 20.83
CA PHE A 67 -1.50 -4.68 20.01
C PHE A 67 -1.77 -4.53 18.50
N TYR A 68 -2.99 -4.80 18.05
CA TYR A 68 -3.33 -4.67 16.62
C TYR A 68 -3.30 -3.22 16.15
N ILE A 69 -3.77 -2.27 16.96
CA ILE A 69 -3.72 -0.83 16.63
C ILE A 69 -2.29 -0.32 16.51
N ARG A 70 -1.39 -0.76 17.39
CA ARG A 70 0.06 -0.48 17.22
C ARG A 70 0.58 -1.08 15.92
N SER A 71 0.22 -2.32 15.61
CA SER A 71 0.64 -2.97 14.36
C SER A 71 0.14 -2.23 13.12
N ILE A 72 -1.13 -1.81 13.11
CA ILE A 72 -1.72 -0.94 12.09
C ILE A 72 -0.92 0.35 11.95
N SER A 73 -0.62 1.03 13.06
CA SER A 73 0.16 2.28 13.05
C SER A 73 1.55 2.08 12.43
N LEU A 74 2.22 0.96 12.72
CA LEU A 74 3.50 0.60 12.10
C LEU A 74 3.35 0.41 10.59
N ILE A 75 2.40 -0.42 10.15
CA ILE A 75 2.16 -0.74 8.75
C ILE A 75 1.90 0.55 7.96
N LEU A 76 1.00 1.40 8.47
CA LEU A 76 0.68 2.69 7.85
C LEU A 76 1.91 3.61 7.78
N ASN A 77 2.68 3.71 8.86
CA ASN A 77 3.87 4.57 8.90
C ASN A 77 4.93 4.14 7.88
N GLU A 78 5.25 2.84 7.83
CA GLU A 78 6.24 2.30 6.89
C GLU A 78 5.73 2.33 5.44
N HIS A 79 4.44 2.04 5.22
CA HIS A 79 3.82 2.15 3.90
C HIS A 79 3.91 3.59 3.37
N LEU A 80 3.46 4.58 4.14
CA LEU A 80 3.48 5.99 3.74
C LEU A 80 4.91 6.53 3.56
N ASP A 81 5.89 5.98 4.28
CA ASP A 81 7.32 6.29 4.07
C ASP A 81 7.84 5.81 2.72
N LYS A 82 7.53 4.57 2.35
CA LYS A 82 8.10 3.93 1.15
C LYS A 82 7.31 4.19 -0.11
N ILE A 83 5.97 4.24 -0.03
CA ILE A 83 5.13 4.32 -1.22
C ILE A 83 5.37 5.62 -2.00
N HIS A 84 5.66 6.73 -1.31
CA HIS A 84 5.99 7.99 -1.98
C HIS A 84 7.30 7.90 -2.78
N ALA A 85 8.29 7.13 -2.30
CA ALA A 85 9.53 6.89 -3.01
C ALA A 85 9.32 5.93 -4.20
N LEU A 86 8.47 4.91 -4.03
CA LEU A 86 8.14 3.94 -5.08
C LEU A 86 7.29 4.57 -6.20
N MET A 87 6.25 5.33 -5.84
CA MET A 87 5.44 6.17 -6.73
C MET A 87 6.12 7.51 -7.04
N SER A 88 7.42 7.46 -7.30
CA SER A 88 8.19 8.65 -7.68
C SER A 88 7.70 9.25 -9.00
N SER A 89 8.28 10.41 -9.37
CA SER A 89 8.12 10.97 -10.71
C SER A 89 8.42 9.95 -11.81
N HIS A 90 9.31 8.99 -11.59
CA HIS A 90 9.63 7.97 -12.58
C HIS A 90 8.45 7.02 -12.87
N PHE A 91 7.74 6.57 -11.82
CA PHE A 91 6.53 5.75 -11.97
C PHE A 91 5.44 6.50 -12.73
N TYR A 92 5.16 7.74 -12.32
CA TYR A 92 4.15 8.55 -13.00
C TYR A 92 4.57 8.92 -14.41
N ASN A 93 5.85 9.23 -14.66
CA ASN A 93 6.33 9.53 -16.01
C ASN A 93 6.25 8.32 -16.93
N PHE A 94 6.51 7.11 -16.42
CA PHE A 94 6.31 5.88 -17.19
C PHE A 94 4.88 5.81 -17.75
N ILE A 95 3.87 6.02 -16.90
CA ILE A 95 2.47 5.89 -17.31
C ILE A 95 1.99 7.14 -18.08
N LEU A 96 2.33 8.34 -17.62
CA LEU A 96 1.78 9.59 -18.19
C LEU A 96 2.46 10.02 -19.50
N SER A 97 3.59 9.42 -19.88
CA SER A 97 4.32 9.76 -21.11
C SER A 97 3.86 8.98 -22.34
N SER A 98 3.07 7.92 -22.18
CA SER A 98 2.56 7.14 -23.31
C SER A 98 1.12 7.52 -23.62
N GLN A 99 0.79 7.64 -24.90
CA GLN A 99 -0.58 7.91 -25.35
C GLN A 99 -1.54 6.75 -25.07
N ILE A 100 -1.00 5.54 -24.87
CA ILE A 100 -1.74 4.31 -24.54
C ILE A 100 -2.58 4.50 -23.26
N PHE A 101 -2.13 5.35 -22.34
CA PHE A 101 -2.81 5.56 -21.06
C PHE A 101 -3.69 6.83 -21.01
N ASN A 102 -3.91 7.50 -22.15
CA ASN A 102 -4.67 8.75 -22.18
C ASN A 102 -6.10 8.59 -21.63
N SER A 103 -6.75 7.45 -21.88
CA SER A 103 -8.12 7.16 -21.43
C SER A 103 -8.26 7.07 -19.90
N ILE A 104 -7.16 6.75 -19.19
CA ILE A 104 -7.15 6.55 -17.73
C ILE A 104 -6.28 7.60 -17.00
N LYS A 105 -5.83 8.62 -17.72
CA LYS A 105 -4.86 9.62 -17.24
C LYS A 105 -5.37 10.40 -16.02
N ASP A 106 -6.62 10.84 -16.07
CA ASP A 106 -7.21 11.62 -14.99
C ASP A 106 -7.39 10.79 -13.71
N GLU A 107 -7.72 9.50 -13.85
CA GLU A 107 -7.79 8.56 -12.72
C GLU A 107 -6.43 8.42 -12.03
N ILE A 108 -5.34 8.28 -12.81
CA ILE A 108 -3.97 8.18 -12.29
C ILE A 108 -3.58 9.45 -11.50
N LEU A 109 -3.93 10.63 -12.03
CA LEU A 109 -3.63 11.91 -11.39
C LEU A 109 -4.46 12.14 -10.12
N SER A 110 -5.73 11.73 -10.14
CA SER A 110 -6.60 11.74 -8.96
C SER A 110 -5.99 10.87 -7.85
N TYR A 111 -5.60 9.64 -8.18
CA TYR A 111 -4.98 8.70 -7.25
C TYR A 111 -3.68 9.25 -6.62
N ARG A 112 -2.85 9.92 -7.42
CA ARG A 112 -1.64 10.62 -6.94
C ARG A 112 -1.96 11.69 -5.90
N THR A 113 -3.06 12.40 -6.07
CA THR A 113 -3.47 13.47 -5.15
C THR A 113 -3.91 12.86 -3.83
N THR A 114 -4.71 11.79 -3.85
CA THR A 114 -5.15 11.08 -2.65
C THR A 114 -3.97 10.55 -1.82
N TYR A 115 -2.94 9.97 -2.44
CA TYR A 115 -1.73 9.55 -1.70
C TYR A 115 -1.00 10.69 -1.02
N LYS A 116 -0.91 11.85 -1.68
CA LYS A 116 -0.27 13.02 -1.08
C LYS A 116 -1.03 13.50 0.15
N GLU A 117 -2.35 13.47 0.11
CA GLU A 117 -3.20 13.83 1.24
C GLU A 117 -3.05 12.83 2.40
N LEU A 118 -3.08 11.53 2.10
CA LEU A 118 -2.87 10.48 3.10
C LEU A 118 -1.49 10.60 3.77
N ASN A 119 -0.45 10.92 3.00
CA ASN A 119 0.91 11.08 3.53
C ASN A 119 1.05 12.28 4.49
N ARG A 120 0.20 13.32 4.38
CA ARG A 120 0.18 14.42 5.37
C ARG A 120 -0.23 13.94 6.76
N LYS A 121 -1.01 12.86 6.85
CA LYS A 121 -1.43 12.24 8.12
C LYS A 121 -0.31 11.41 8.78
N LYS A 122 0.84 11.21 8.13
CA LYS A 122 1.96 10.39 8.64
C LYS A 122 2.58 10.92 9.94
N GLN A 123 2.60 12.24 10.16
CA GLN A 123 3.30 12.84 11.31
C GLN A 123 2.79 12.30 12.66
N SER A 124 1.48 12.06 12.79
CA SER A 124 0.90 11.47 14.00
C SER A 124 1.33 10.01 14.23
N LEU A 125 1.58 9.26 13.14
CA LEU A 125 1.98 7.84 13.21
C LEU A 125 3.43 7.64 13.69
N SER A 126 4.33 8.55 13.31
CA SER A 126 5.75 8.44 13.66
C SER A 126 5.99 8.49 15.18
N LYS A 127 5.17 9.23 15.92
CA LYS A 127 5.22 9.28 17.39
C LYS A 127 4.90 7.92 17.99
N ILE A 128 3.77 7.33 17.59
CA ILE A 128 3.30 6.02 18.04
C ILE A 128 4.32 4.93 17.73
N ARG A 129 4.89 4.93 16.51
CA ARG A 129 5.92 3.96 16.10
C ARG A 129 7.17 4.01 16.98
N ASN A 130 7.67 5.20 17.29
CA ASN A 130 8.91 5.35 18.07
C ASN A 130 8.69 5.05 19.56
N GLU A 131 7.59 5.53 20.15
CA GLU A 131 7.34 5.42 21.59
C GLU A 131 6.78 4.05 21.97
N LEU A 132 5.85 3.49 21.18
CA LEU A 132 5.02 2.36 21.59
C LEU A 132 5.37 1.02 20.94
N ILE A 133 6.10 1.04 19.83
CA ILE A 133 6.43 -0.17 19.05
C ILE A 133 7.91 -0.48 19.13
N ALA A 134 8.75 0.52 18.91
CA ALA A 134 10.19 0.37 19.09
C ALA A 134 10.61 0.38 20.57
N HIS A 135 9.65 0.56 21.50
CA HIS A 135 9.87 0.61 22.95
C HIS A 135 11.03 1.55 23.32
N ARG A 136 11.15 2.69 22.62
CA ARG A 136 12.30 3.60 22.82
C ARG A 136 12.19 4.40 24.11
N SER A 137 11.00 4.50 24.70
CA SER A 137 10.87 5.01 26.06
C SER A 137 11.59 4.06 27.01
N LYS A 138 12.55 4.58 27.77
CA LYS A 138 13.20 3.85 28.86
C LYS A 138 12.32 3.81 30.12
N ASP A 139 11.23 4.57 30.11
CA ASP A 139 10.27 4.69 31.19
C ASP A 139 9.02 3.85 30.89
N ALA A 140 8.77 2.85 31.73
CA ALA A 140 7.64 1.94 31.61
C ALA A 140 6.29 2.61 31.96
N GLU A 141 6.28 3.59 32.86
CA GLU A 141 5.07 4.33 33.22
C GLU A 141 4.63 5.21 32.05
N GLN A 142 5.58 5.93 31.46
CA GLN A 142 5.34 6.73 30.26
C GLN A 142 4.86 5.88 29.08
N PHE A 143 5.37 4.64 28.95
CA PHE A 143 4.92 3.72 27.91
C PHE A 143 3.44 3.33 28.10
N ILE A 144 3.04 2.97 29.33
CA ILE A 144 1.65 2.62 29.65
C ILE A 144 0.73 3.83 29.44
N GLU A 145 1.12 5.01 29.90
CA GLU A 145 0.34 6.23 29.69
C GLU A 145 0.15 6.55 28.21
N SER A 146 1.22 6.47 27.41
CA SER A 146 1.13 6.65 25.95
C SER A 146 0.25 5.59 25.29
N LEU A 147 0.25 4.34 25.79
CA LEU A 147 -0.57 3.25 25.28
C LEU A 147 -2.06 3.45 25.58
N ASP A 148 -2.37 3.97 26.76
CA ASP A 148 -3.74 4.26 27.20
C ASP A 148 -4.34 5.46 26.46
N ASN A 149 -3.49 6.41 26.03
CA ASN A 149 -3.89 7.62 25.32
C ASN A 149 -3.89 7.49 23.78
N ILE A 150 -3.67 6.30 23.22
CA ILE A 150 -3.77 6.11 21.77
C ILE A 150 -5.21 6.38 21.31
N ASN A 151 -5.39 7.27 20.33
CA ASN A 151 -6.68 7.40 19.66
C ASN A 151 -6.90 6.21 18.70
N VAL A 152 -7.52 5.17 19.23
CA VAL A 152 -7.80 3.91 18.54
C VAL A 152 -8.71 4.12 17.33
N ASP A 153 -9.75 4.94 17.47
CA ASP A 153 -10.74 5.16 16.42
C ASP A 153 -10.13 5.89 15.23
N ASP A 154 -9.30 6.91 15.47
CA ASP A 154 -8.60 7.63 14.39
C ASP A 154 -7.67 6.71 13.60
N LEU A 155 -6.91 5.86 14.30
CA LEU A 155 -6.00 4.91 13.64
C LEU A 155 -6.74 3.83 12.86
N PHE A 156 -7.83 3.31 13.42
CA PHE A 156 -8.65 2.34 12.75
C PHE A 156 -9.30 2.95 11.49
N ASN A 157 -9.87 4.15 11.59
CA ASN A 157 -10.44 4.86 10.45
C ASN A 157 -9.39 5.13 9.36
N LEU A 158 -8.16 5.52 9.75
CA LEU A 158 -7.07 5.69 8.81
C LEU A 158 -6.67 4.37 8.13
N ALA A 159 -6.73 3.25 8.84
CA ALA A 159 -6.48 1.93 8.27
C ALA A 159 -7.54 1.56 7.22
N ILE A 160 -8.82 1.81 7.50
CA ILE A 160 -9.92 1.58 6.55
C ILE A 160 -9.80 2.50 5.32
N GLU A 161 -9.48 3.78 5.52
CA GLU A 161 -9.22 4.74 4.44
C GLU A 161 -8.07 4.26 3.54
N THR A 162 -6.96 3.83 4.16
CA THR A 162 -5.80 3.29 3.45
C THR A 162 -6.14 2.01 2.70
N GLN A 163 -6.89 1.09 3.32
CA GLN A 163 -7.30 -0.16 2.69
C GLN A 163 -8.23 0.09 1.49
N THR A 164 -9.14 1.05 1.61
CA THR A 164 -9.99 1.49 0.49
C THR A 164 -9.14 2.04 -0.65
N LEU A 165 -8.14 2.87 -0.33
CA LEU A 165 -7.23 3.42 -1.32
C LEU A 165 -6.39 2.32 -1.99
N LEU A 166 -5.91 1.31 -1.25
CA LEU A 166 -5.19 0.17 -1.82
C LEU A 166 -6.06 -0.66 -2.76
N ASN A 167 -7.34 -0.87 -2.42
CA ASN A 167 -8.28 -1.56 -3.32
C ASN A 167 -8.55 -0.77 -4.61
N GLN A 168 -8.68 0.57 -4.50
CA GLN A 168 -8.75 1.45 -5.67
C GLN A 168 -7.46 1.39 -6.50
N PHE A 169 -6.30 1.17 -5.87
CA PHE A 169 -5.05 0.94 -6.62
C PHE A 169 -5.18 -0.27 -7.51
N THR A 170 -5.66 -1.38 -6.96
CA THR A 170 -5.77 -2.66 -7.67
C THR A 170 -6.62 -2.49 -8.93
N GLN A 171 -7.77 -1.81 -8.79
CA GLN A 171 -8.64 -1.49 -9.93
C GLN A 171 -7.92 -0.63 -10.97
N LEU A 172 -7.15 0.37 -10.54
CA LEU A 172 -6.36 1.19 -11.46
C LEU A 172 -5.26 0.38 -12.15
N THR A 173 -4.58 -0.52 -11.43
CA THR A 173 -3.54 -1.38 -12.01
C THR A 173 -4.10 -2.36 -13.02
N ASP A 174 -5.31 -2.88 -12.79
CA ASP A 174 -6.00 -3.75 -13.75
C ASP A 174 -6.29 -3.01 -15.06
N LYS A 175 -6.80 -1.77 -14.97
CA LYS A 175 -7.02 -0.91 -16.13
C LYS A 175 -5.71 -0.60 -16.87
N ILE A 176 -4.62 -0.32 -16.15
CA ILE A 176 -3.29 -0.09 -16.75
C ILE A 176 -2.84 -1.33 -17.52
N LEU A 177 -2.96 -2.52 -16.91
CA LEU A 177 -2.58 -3.78 -17.55
C LEU A 177 -3.45 -4.08 -18.76
N GLU A 178 -4.75 -3.80 -18.70
CA GLU A 178 -5.66 -3.93 -19.85
C GLU A 178 -5.21 -3.05 -21.01
N GLN A 179 -4.87 -1.78 -20.76
CA GLN A 179 -4.34 -0.89 -21.80
C GLN A 179 -3.02 -1.41 -22.40
N ILE A 180 -2.13 -1.97 -21.57
CA ILE A 180 -0.88 -2.58 -22.04
C ILE A 180 -1.16 -3.80 -22.92
N ILE A 181 -2.10 -4.67 -22.53
CA ILE A 181 -2.44 -5.88 -23.27
C ILE A 181 -3.04 -5.54 -24.64
N ILE A 182 -4.00 -4.61 -24.67
CA ILE A 182 -4.67 -4.17 -25.91
C ILE A 182 -3.65 -3.55 -26.88
N ASN A 183 -2.67 -2.82 -26.36
CA ASN A 183 -1.70 -2.05 -27.15
C ASN A 183 -0.27 -2.63 -27.07
N PHE A 184 -0.12 -3.94 -26.86
CA PHE A 184 1.15 -4.53 -26.45
C PHE A 184 2.30 -4.26 -27.42
N ASP A 185 2.07 -4.38 -28.73
CA ASP A 185 3.12 -4.14 -29.74
C ASP A 185 3.61 -2.69 -29.74
N GLN A 186 2.70 -1.73 -29.58
CA GLN A 186 3.05 -0.31 -29.48
C GLN A 186 3.79 -0.06 -28.17
N PHE A 187 3.24 -0.54 -27.05
CA PHE A 187 3.86 -0.41 -25.74
C PHE A 187 5.28 -0.96 -25.71
N TYR A 188 5.48 -2.18 -26.24
CA TYR A 188 6.79 -2.84 -26.26
C TYR A 188 7.81 -2.07 -27.09
N LYS A 189 7.41 -1.51 -28.24
CA LYS A 189 8.27 -0.64 -29.05
C LYS A 189 8.65 0.64 -28.31
N GLU A 190 7.69 1.32 -27.68
CA GLU A 190 7.93 2.53 -26.88
C GLU A 190 8.92 2.26 -25.75
N MET A 191 8.77 1.13 -25.04
CA MET A 191 9.63 0.78 -23.90
C MET A 191 11.03 0.31 -24.31
N LYS A 192 11.22 -0.23 -25.53
CA LYS A 192 12.55 -0.59 -26.07
C LYS A 192 13.33 0.60 -26.62
N SER A 193 12.62 1.67 -26.98
CA SER A 193 13.20 2.89 -27.55
C SER A 193 13.69 3.90 -26.50
N LYS A 194 13.37 3.68 -25.21
CA LYS A 194 13.77 4.48 -24.06
C LYS A 194 14.88 3.79 -23.27
#